data_AF-A0A522AR79-F1
#
_entry.id   AF-A0A522AR79-F1
#
_cell.length_a   1.000
_cell.length_b   1.000
_cell.length_c   1.000
_cell.angle_alpha   90.00
_cell.angle_beta   90.00
_cell.angle_gamma   90.00
#
_symmetry.space_group_name_H-M   'P 1'
#
loop_
_entity.id
_entity.type
_entity.pdbx_description
1 polymer ?
#
loop_
_entity_poly.entity_id
_entity_poly.type
_entity_poly.pdbx_seq_one_letter_code
_entity_poly.pdbx_strand_id
1 'polypeptide(L)' 'MSWETVIGLEVHLQLATRSKLFSGAATAFGAAPNTQAC' A
#
# COMPACT_ATOMS: atom_id res chain seq x y z
N MET A 1 -19.47 -26.44 -27.84
CA MET A 1 -18.97 -26.11 -26.49
C MET A 1 -18.80 -24.60 -26.45
N SER A 2 -19.54 -23.87 -25.62
CA SER A 2 -19.26 -22.44 -25.34
C SER A 2 -18.61 -22.35 -23.97
N TRP A 3 -17.46 -21.70 -23.89
CA TRP A 3 -16.76 -21.48 -22.63
C TRP A 3 -17.09 -20.09 -22.07
N GLU A 4 -17.07 -19.95 -20.75
CA GLU A 4 -17.23 -18.67 -20.06
C GLU A 4 -15.90 -18.32 -19.37
N THR A 5 -15.36 -17.15 -19.68
CA THR A 5 -14.14 -16.65 -19.06
C THR A 5 -14.50 -15.78 -17.86
N VAL A 6 -13.98 -16.13 -16.69
CA VAL A 6 -14.18 -15.39 -15.45
C VAL A 6 -12.81 -14.91 -14.95
N ILE A 7 -12.68 -13.60 -14.71
CA ILE A 7 -11.44 -12.97 -14.25
C ILE A 7 -11.75 -12.14 -13.00
N GLY A 8 -10.92 -12.29 -11.97
CA GLY A 8 -10.90 -11.45 -10.78
C GLY A 8 -9.60 -10.68 -10.68
N LEU A 9 -9.68 -9.43 -10.23
CA LEU A 9 -8.53 -8.58 -9.98
C LEU A 9 -8.55 -8.09 -8.54
N GLU A 10 -7.39 -8.10 -7.90
CA GLU A 10 -7.16 -7.44 -6.62
C GLU A 10 -6.14 -6.32 -6.84
N VAL A 11 -6.48 -5.11 -6.41
CA VAL A 11 -5.68 -3.91 -6.65
C VAL A 11 -5.35 -3.27 -5.32
N HIS A 12 -4.06 -3.03 -5.08
CA HIS A 12 -3.59 -2.26 -3.94
C HIS A 12 -3.12 -0.89 -4.42
N LEU A 13 -3.38 0.12 -3.60
CA LEU A 13 -2.89 1.49 -3.80
C LEU A 13 -2.42 2.05 -2.46
N GLN A 14 -1.39 2.88 -2.51
CA GLN A 14 -0.91 3.60 -1.35
C GLN A 14 -1.51 5.00 -1.34
N LEU A 15 -2.19 5.37 -0.25
CA LEU A 15 -2.68 6.74 -0.06
C LEU A 15 -1.50 7.71 0.11
N ALA A 16 -1.60 8.89 -0.51
CA ALA A 16 -0.60 9.95 -0.40
C ALA A 16 -0.71 10.74 0.92
N THR A 17 -0.87 10.04 2.04
CA THR A 17 -0.87 10.64 3.38
C THR A 17 0.55 11.00 3.80
N ARG A 18 0.69 11.92 4.77
CA ARG A 18 1.99 12.28 5.37
C ARG A 18 2.39 11.35 6.53
N SER A 19 1.42 10.67 7.14
CA SER A 19 1.62 9.74 8.27
C SER A 19 1.04 8.35 7.93
N LYS A 20 1.50 7.34 8.67
CA LYS A 20 0.94 5.98 8.60
C LYS A 20 -0.51 5.95 9.11
N LEU A 21 -1.19 4.84 8.80
CA LEU A 21 -2.63 4.70 9.09
C LEU A 21 -2.96 4.73 10.59
N PHE A 22 -2.10 4.13 11.42
CA PHE A 22 -2.33 3.98 12.87
C PHE A 22 -1.23 4.59 13.72
N SER A 23 -0.39 5.46 13.15
CA SER A 23 0.67 6.16 13.89
C SER A 23 1.05 7.48 13.23
N GLY A 24 1.66 8.38 14.00
CA GLY A 24 2.21 9.63 13.47
C GLY A 24 3.49 9.48 12.63
N ALA A 25 4.08 8.28 12.52
CA ALA A 25 5.30 8.07 11.75
C ALA A 25 5.09 8.35 10.24
N ALA A 26 6.14 8.83 9.57
CA ALA A 26 6.09 9.21 8.16
C ALA A 26 5.87 8.02 7.21
N THR A 27 5.35 8.32 6.03
CA THR A 27 5.16 7.42 4.86
C THR A 27 6.15 7.73 3.73
N ALA A 28 7.21 8.50 4.01
CA ALA A 28 8.13 9.01 3.00
C ALA A 28 9.17 7.98 2.56
N PHE A 29 9.39 7.88 1.25
CA PHE A 29 10.40 7.00 0.66
C PHE A 29 11.84 7.47 0.97
N GLY A 30 12.78 6.52 1.03
CA GLY A 30 14.22 6.82 1.10
C GLY A 30 14.81 7.03 2.50
N ALA A 31 14.06 6.77 3.57
CA ALA A 31 14.58 6.85 4.93
C ALA A 31 15.62 5.76 5.22
N ALA A 32 16.54 6.05 6.15
CA ALA A 32 17.44 5.04 6.68
C ALA A 32 16.65 3.94 7.45
N PRO A 33 17.16 2.70 7.52
CA PRO A 33 16.48 1.60 8.18
C PRO A 33 16.02 1.97 9.59
N ASN A 34 14.76 1.65 9.91
CA ASN A 34 14.13 1.84 11.22
C ASN A 34 13.99 3.29 11.73
N THR A 35 14.32 4.30 10.91
CA THR A 35 14.21 5.73 11.33
C THR A 35 12.79 6.29 11.27
N GLN A 36 11.88 5.61 10.57
CA GLN A 36 10.45 5.97 10.50
C GLN A 36 9.57 4.93 11.23
N ALA A 37 10.12 4.25 12.25
CA ALA A 37 9.35 3.43 13.19
C ALA A 37 8.93 4.28 14.41
N CYS A 38 7.87 3.86 15.11
CA CYS A 38 7.37 4.46 16.34
C CYS A 38 6.86 3.38 17.28
#